data_AF-A0A6B9Y4G6-F1
#
_entry.id   AF-A0A6B9Y4G6-F1
#
_cell.length_a   1.000
_cell.length_b   1.000
_cell.length_c   1.000
_cell.angle_alpha   90.00
_cell.angle_beta   90.00
_cell.angle_gamma   90.00
#
_symmetry.space_group_name_H-M   'P 1'
#
loop_
_entity.id
_entity.type
_entity.pdbx_description
1 polymer ?
#
loop_
_entity_poly.entity_id
_entity_poly.type
_entity_poly.pdbx_seq_one_letter_code
_entity_poly.pdbx_strand_id
1 'polypeptide(L)'
;MHFDQRTQQALREAGLETDAIREASDRVAELVREDAAAIESFFGDGGTFHSDMETAHGPDGPTEHAVTGVDLYTHGGDLRGYLSFDSWGVPVEDGRVLSQDVVELTLGPTVHDRVRFARTVADL
;
A
#
# COMPACT_ATOMS: atom_id res chain seq x y z
N MET A 1 5.62 1.37 -19.53
CA MET A 1 4.69 0.22 -19.60
C MET A 1 5.08 -0.76 -18.51
N HIS A 2 4.17 -0.98 -17.56
CA HIS A 2 4.38 -1.85 -16.40
C HIS A 2 4.05 -3.32 -16.71
N PHE A 3 3.08 -3.59 -17.58
CA PHE A 3 2.79 -4.97 -18.00
C PHE A 3 3.99 -5.59 -18.70
N ASP A 4 4.42 -6.76 -18.23
CA ASP A 4 5.49 -7.52 -18.88
C ASP A 4 5.04 -8.09 -20.24
N GLN A 5 6.00 -8.65 -20.98
CA GLN A 5 5.74 -9.19 -22.33
C GLN A 5 4.73 -10.34 -22.32
N ARG A 6 4.71 -11.18 -21.28
CA ARG A 6 3.79 -12.32 -21.16
C ARG A 6 2.37 -11.82 -20.91
N THR A 7 2.22 -10.81 -20.06
CA THR A 7 0.94 -10.14 -19.77
C THR A 7 0.41 -9.44 -21.03
N GLN A 8 1.24 -8.65 -21.72
CA GLN A 8 0.83 -8.00 -22.98
C GLN A 8 0.48 -9.00 -24.08
N GLN A 9 1.13 -10.16 -24.12
CA GLN A 9 0.76 -11.24 -25.04
C GLN A 9 -0.61 -11.83 -24.69
N ALA A 10 -0.83 -12.20 -23.42
CA ALA A 10 -2.11 -12.76 -22.97
C ALA A 10 -3.29 -11.80 -23.22
N LEU A 11 -3.09 -10.50 -22.99
CA LEU A 11 -4.12 -9.49 -23.26
C LEU A 11 -4.44 -9.36 -24.76
N ARG A 12 -3.44 -9.44 -25.64
CA ARG A 12 -3.66 -9.48 -27.10
C ARG A 12 -4.38 -10.75 -27.53
N GLU A 13 -4.02 -11.90 -26.97
CA GLU A 13 -4.69 -13.18 -27.22
C GLU A 13 -6.15 -13.17 -26.74
N ALA A 14 -6.45 -12.39 -25.68
CA ALA A 14 -7.81 -12.12 -25.21
C ALA A 14 -8.57 -11.08 -26.06
N GLY A 15 -7.96 -10.54 -27.10
CA GLY A 15 -8.60 -9.62 -28.06
C GLY A 15 -8.46 -8.14 -27.74
N LEU A 16 -7.58 -7.73 -26.81
CA LEU A 16 -7.28 -6.32 -26.61
C LEU A 16 -6.29 -5.81 -27.67
N GLU A 17 -6.60 -4.64 -28.21
CA GLU A 17 -5.70 -3.90 -29.09
C GLU A 17 -4.50 -3.34 -28.33
N THR A 18 -3.38 -3.15 -29.03
CA THR A 18 -2.12 -2.65 -28.41
C THR A 18 -2.31 -1.29 -27.73
N ASP A 19 -3.11 -0.40 -28.31
CA ASP A 19 -3.38 0.91 -27.72
C ASP A 19 -4.22 0.81 -26.44
N ALA A 20 -5.20 -0.11 -26.39
CA ALA A 20 -5.99 -0.36 -25.18
C ALA A 20 -5.13 -0.93 -24.05
N ILE A 21 -4.16 -1.80 -24.38
CA ILE A 21 -3.20 -2.33 -23.40
C ILE A 21 -2.29 -1.22 -22.85
N ARG A 22 -1.85 -0.30 -23.72
CA ARG A 22 -1.05 0.86 -23.30
C ARG A 22 -1.86 1.76 -22.36
N GLU A 23 -3.08 2.12 -22.76
CA GLU A 23 -3.99 2.94 -21.95
C GLU A 23 -4.25 2.29 -20.58
N ALA A 24 -4.52 0.98 -20.54
CA ALA A 24 -4.69 0.26 -19.29
C ALA A 24 -3.42 0.29 -18.41
N SER A 25 -2.23 0.08 -19.00
CA SER A 25 -0.97 0.19 -18.26
C SER A 25 -0.73 1.60 -17.71
N ASP A 26 -1.09 2.64 -18.45
CA ASP A 26 -0.93 4.03 -18.01
C ASP A 26 -1.95 4.36 -16.91
N ARG A 27 -3.18 3.85 -17.01
CA ARG A 27 -4.20 3.98 -15.96
C ARG A 27 -3.79 3.31 -14.66
N VAL A 28 -3.18 2.13 -14.70
CA VAL A 28 -2.64 1.47 -13.51
C VAL A 28 -1.60 2.36 -12.81
N ALA A 29 -0.68 2.97 -13.57
CA ALA A 29 0.31 3.86 -12.99
C ALA A 29 -0.28 5.17 -12.40
N GLU A 30 -1.43 5.61 -12.90
CA GLU A 30 -2.19 6.70 -12.28
C GLU A 30 -2.90 6.24 -10.99
N LEU A 31 -3.57 5.08 -11.00
CA LEU A 31 -4.23 4.51 -9.83
C LEU A 31 -3.25 4.34 -8.65
N VAL A 32 -2.04 3.84 -8.93
CA VAL A 32 -1.02 3.65 -7.89
C VAL A 32 -0.53 5.00 -7.32
N ARG A 33 -0.48 6.06 -8.13
CA ARG A 33 -0.17 7.42 -7.66
C ARG A 33 -1.30 8.01 -6.83
N GLU A 34 -2.56 7.78 -7.23
CA GLU A 34 -3.75 8.16 -6.46
C GLU A 34 -3.74 7.47 -5.09
N ASP A 35 -3.47 6.17 -5.04
CA ASP A 35 -3.38 5.39 -3.80
C ASP A 35 -2.23 5.86 -2.91
N ALA A 36 -1.02 6.08 -3.46
CA ALA A 36 0.11 6.59 -2.70
C ALA A 36 -0.21 7.93 -2.02
N ALA A 37 -0.78 8.88 -2.77
CA ALA A 37 -1.17 10.17 -2.23
C ALA A 37 -2.29 10.06 -1.16
N ALA A 38 -3.24 9.15 -1.36
CA ALA A 38 -4.31 8.91 -0.40
C ALA A 38 -3.79 8.27 0.91
N ILE A 39 -2.83 7.34 0.81
CA ILE A 39 -2.18 6.71 1.96
C ILE A 39 -1.34 7.74 2.73
N GLU A 40 -0.54 8.57 2.03
CA GLU A 40 0.19 9.67 2.67
C GLU A 40 -0.76 10.62 3.39
N SER A 41 -1.89 10.99 2.75
CA SER A 41 -2.92 11.81 3.38
C SER A 41 -3.62 11.12 4.56
N PHE A 42 -3.74 9.79 4.55
CA PHE A 42 -4.36 9.02 5.63
C PHE A 42 -3.53 9.14 6.91
N PHE A 43 -2.20 8.98 6.79
CA PHE A 43 -1.26 9.11 7.91
C PHE A 43 -0.95 10.56 8.29
N GLY A 44 -1.00 11.50 7.34
CA GLY A 44 -0.81 12.94 7.57
C GLY A 44 0.50 13.23 8.30
N ASP A 45 0.45 14.09 9.32
CA ASP A 45 1.59 14.43 10.19
C ASP A 45 1.90 13.34 11.24
N GLY A 46 1.34 12.13 11.08
CA GLY A 46 1.41 11.05 12.05
C GLY A 46 0.32 11.11 13.11
N GLY A 47 0.46 10.29 14.16
CA GLY A 47 -0.50 10.14 15.24
C GLY A 47 -0.66 8.70 15.70
N THR A 48 -1.73 8.46 16.45
CA THR A 48 -2.09 7.13 16.92
C THR A 48 -2.91 6.40 15.85
N PHE A 49 -2.43 5.24 15.43
CA PHE A 49 -3.11 4.34 14.52
C PHE A 49 -3.22 2.95 15.15
N HIS A 50 -4.24 2.20 14.74
CA HIS A 50 -4.41 0.82 15.13
C HIS A 50 -4.15 -0.07 13.93
N SER A 51 -3.56 -1.24 14.15
CA SER A 51 -3.39 -2.23 13.09
C SER A 51 -3.68 -3.65 13.55
N ASP A 52 -3.89 -4.53 12.59
CA ASP A 52 -3.94 -5.99 12.79
C ASP A 52 -2.56 -6.66 12.72
N MET A 53 -1.48 -5.88 12.84
CA MET A 53 -0.11 -6.41 12.86
C MET A 53 0.07 -7.38 14.03
N GLU A 54 0.43 -8.62 13.72
CA GLU A 54 0.85 -9.58 14.74
C GLU A 54 2.27 -9.22 15.22
N THR A 55 2.45 -9.12 16.53
CA THR A 55 3.77 -8.93 17.14
C THR A 55 4.11 -10.16 17.98
N ALA A 56 5.36 -10.62 17.93
CA ALA A 56 5.78 -11.92 18.46
C ALA A 56 5.49 -12.15 19.97
N HIS A 57 5.14 -11.09 20.71
CA HIS A 57 4.73 -11.12 22.12
C HIS A 57 3.62 -10.10 22.43
N GLY A 58 2.86 -9.70 21.42
CA GLY A 58 1.76 -8.74 21.56
C GLY A 58 0.50 -9.36 22.17
N PRO A 59 -0.48 -8.53 22.55
CA PRO A 59 -1.81 -9.01 22.85
C PRO A 59 -2.46 -9.61 21.60
N ASP A 60 -3.40 -10.53 21.79
CA ASP A 60 -4.30 -10.94 20.72
C ASP A 60 -5.20 -9.75 20.35
N GLY A 61 -5.23 -9.41 19.06
CA GLY A 61 -6.09 -8.36 18.51
C GLY A 61 -5.33 -7.10 18.08
N PRO A 62 -6.05 -5.98 17.86
CA PRO A 62 -5.47 -4.76 17.31
C PRO A 62 -4.35 -4.17 18.17
N THR A 63 -3.24 -3.82 17.53
CA THR A 63 -2.09 -3.16 18.14
C THR A 63 -2.13 -1.67 17.87
N GLU A 64 -1.81 -0.85 18.88
CA GLU A 64 -1.71 0.60 18.76
C GLU A 64 -0.27 1.03 18.40
N HIS A 65 -0.14 2.00 17.51
CA HIS A 65 1.12 2.49 16.98
C HIS A 65 1.17 4.02 17.00
N ALA A 66 2.28 4.57 17.50
CA ALA A 66 2.63 5.97 17.31
C ALA A 66 3.37 6.11 15.97
N VAL A 67 2.63 6.45 14.91
CA VAL A 67 3.18 6.70 13.57
C VAL A 67 3.68 8.14 13.51
N THR A 68 4.87 8.33 12.95
CA THR A 68 5.48 9.66 12.76
C THR A 68 5.38 10.14 11.32
N GLY A 69 5.16 9.25 10.36
CA GLY A 69 4.91 9.58 8.97
C GLY A 69 5.08 8.38 8.04
N VAL A 70 4.71 8.58 6.77
CA VAL A 70 4.97 7.63 5.69
C VAL A 70 5.50 8.41 4.49
N ASP A 71 6.55 7.87 3.86
CA ASP A 71 7.16 8.45 2.66
C ASP A 71 7.02 7.43 1.52
N LEU A 72 6.17 7.72 0.52
CA LEU A 72 5.89 6.80 -0.58
C LEU A 72 6.42 7.34 -1.91
N TYR A 73 6.73 6.41 -2.81
CA TYR A 73 7.04 6.70 -4.20
C TYR A 73 6.52 5.58 -5.10
N THR A 74 6.28 5.94 -6.37
CA THR A 74 5.71 5.01 -7.35
C THR A 74 6.64 4.80 -8.52
N HIS A 75 6.70 3.57 -9.04
CA HIS A 75 7.40 3.26 -10.29
C HIS A 75 6.51 2.43 -11.21
N GLY A 76 5.84 3.11 -12.14
CA GLY A 76 4.84 2.43 -12.99
C GLY A 76 3.68 1.93 -12.13
N GLY A 77 3.46 0.61 -12.12
CA GLY A 77 2.41 -0.03 -11.32
C GLY A 77 2.84 -0.44 -9.91
N ASP A 78 4.04 -0.06 -9.48
CA ASP A 78 4.57 -0.42 -8.16
C ASP A 78 4.50 0.76 -7.18
N LEU A 79 4.11 0.49 -5.93
CA LEU A 79 4.18 1.40 -4.79
C LEU A 79 5.26 0.92 -3.82
N ARG A 80 6.15 1.81 -3.41
CA ARG A 80 7.22 1.53 -2.44
C ARG A 80 7.37 2.70 -1.48
N GLY A 81 8.02 2.47 -0.34
CA GLY A 81 8.28 3.56 0.59
C GLY A 81 8.80 3.11 1.94
N TYR A 82 8.56 3.93 2.95
CA TYR A 82 8.95 3.67 4.32
C TYR A 82 7.89 4.20 5.28
N LEU A 83 7.45 3.37 6.22
CA LEU A 83 6.57 3.76 7.31
C LEU A 83 7.41 3.96 8.56
N SER A 84 7.28 5.13 9.19
CA SER A 84 8.02 5.50 10.38
C SER A 84 7.12 5.51 11.61
N PHE A 85 7.59 4.90 12.68
CA PHE A 85 7.02 4.95 14.03
C PHE A 85 7.94 5.79 14.93
N ASP A 86 7.54 5.99 16.19
CA ASP A 86 8.33 6.77 17.16
C ASP A 86 9.74 6.21 17.40
N SER A 87 9.89 4.87 17.44
CA SER A 87 11.15 4.21 17.80
C SER A 87 11.80 3.38 16.70
N TRP A 88 11.11 3.16 15.59
CA TRP A 88 11.58 2.32 14.49
C TRP A 88 10.81 2.62 13.20
N GLY A 89 11.17 1.96 12.10
CA GLY A 89 10.41 2.03 10.86
C GLY A 89 10.57 0.77 10.04
N VAL A 90 9.77 0.66 8.99
CA VAL A 90 9.67 -0.53 8.15
C VAL A 90 9.49 -0.15 6.68
N PRO A 91 10.18 -0.84 5.74
CA PRO A 91 9.93 -0.64 4.32
C PRO A 91 8.48 -0.97 3.97
N VAL A 92 7.90 -0.18 3.08
CA VAL A 92 6.61 -0.47 2.43
C VAL A 92 6.90 -1.04 1.04
N GLU A 93 6.32 -2.20 0.76
CA GLU A 93 6.52 -2.94 -0.49
C GLU A 93 5.33 -2.89 -1.45
N ASP A 94 4.16 -2.52 -0.94
CA ASP A 94 2.91 -2.31 -1.66
C ASP A 94 1.91 -1.61 -0.72
N GLY A 95 0.87 -0.98 -1.26
CA GLY A 95 -0.14 -0.29 -0.47
C GLY A 95 -1.44 -0.08 -1.25
N ARG A 96 -2.58 -0.16 -0.55
CA ARG A 96 -3.89 0.13 -1.14
C ARG A 96 -4.82 0.78 -0.12
N VAL A 97 -5.75 1.58 -0.63
CA VAL A 97 -6.86 2.14 0.15
C VAL A 97 -8.02 1.16 0.14
N LEU A 98 -8.50 0.72 1.31
CA LEU A 98 -9.68 -0.16 1.41
C LEU A 98 -10.97 0.64 1.62
N SER A 99 -10.87 1.72 2.39
CA SER A 99 -11.93 2.70 2.63
C SER A 99 -11.31 4.05 3.01
N GLN A 100 -12.13 5.06 3.31
CA GLN A 100 -11.63 6.34 3.82
C GLN A 100 -10.95 6.22 5.19
N ASP A 101 -11.24 5.14 5.93
CA ASP A 101 -10.83 4.93 7.32
C ASP A 101 -9.80 3.80 7.48
N VAL A 102 -9.54 3.03 6.41
CA VAL A 102 -8.65 1.87 6.43
C VAL A 102 -7.75 1.83 5.21
N VAL A 103 -6.45 1.72 5.45
CA VAL A 103 -5.42 1.43 4.44
C VAL A 103 -4.75 0.11 4.75
N GLU A 104 -4.17 -0.53 3.73
CA GLU A 104 -3.46 -1.79 3.89
C GLU A 104 -2.09 -1.70 3.21
N LEU A 105 -1.04 -2.04 3.95
CA LEU A 105 0.36 -1.95 3.52
C LEU A 105 0.99 -3.34 3.56
N THR A 106 1.75 -3.69 2.52
CA THR A 106 2.69 -4.81 2.62
C THR A 106 3.98 -4.29 3.22
N LEU A 107 4.33 -4.81 4.39
CA LEU A 107 5.48 -4.36 5.16
C LEU A 107 6.65 -5.32 4.95
N GLY A 108 7.83 -4.74 4.78
CA GLY A 108 9.07 -5.45 4.48
C GLY A 108 9.52 -6.42 5.57
N PRO A 109 10.69 -7.07 5.41
CA PRO A 109 11.09 -8.28 6.13
C PRO A 109 11.07 -8.23 7.66
N THR A 110 11.08 -7.04 8.27
CA THR A 110 10.96 -6.88 9.73
C THR A 110 9.60 -7.33 10.24
N VAL A 111 8.53 -7.05 9.48
CA VAL A 111 7.16 -7.49 9.79
C VAL A 111 6.80 -8.66 8.89
N HIS A 112 7.16 -8.58 7.62
CA HIS A 112 6.93 -9.61 6.60
C HIS A 112 5.46 -10.02 6.50
N ASP A 113 4.57 -9.04 6.50
CA ASP A 113 3.14 -9.27 6.47
C ASP A 113 2.40 -8.12 5.76
N ARG A 114 1.14 -8.36 5.41
CA ARG A 114 0.21 -7.37 4.88
C ARG A 114 -0.71 -6.91 6.01
N VAL A 115 -0.57 -5.65 6.39
CA VAL A 115 -1.13 -5.08 7.61
C VAL A 115 -2.13 -3.98 7.28
N ARG A 116 -3.31 -4.03 7.90
CA ARG A 116 -4.33 -2.99 7.83
C ARG A 116 -4.11 -1.97 8.93
N PHE A 117 -4.23 -0.68 8.60
CA PHE A 117 -4.15 0.42 9.55
C PHE A 117 -5.46 1.21 9.53
N ALA A 118 -5.92 1.59 10.72
CA ALA A 118 -7.10 2.43 10.92
C ALA A 118 -6.86 3.50 11.99
N ARG A 119 -7.68 4.55 11.99
CA ARG A 119 -7.64 5.60 13.02
C ARG A 119 -8.33 5.19 14.31
N THR A 120 -9.26 4.24 14.24
CA THR A 120 -9.92 3.67 15.41
C THR A 120 -9.97 2.16 15.29
N VAL A 121 -10.05 1.47 16.43
CA VAL A 121 -10.17 0.00 16.49
C VAL A 121 -11.47 -0.50 15.83
N ALA A 122 -12.53 0.31 15.81
CA ALA A 122 -13.83 -0.09 15.26
C ALA A 122 -13.84 -0.23 13.74
N ASP A 123 -12.85 0.37 13.07
CA ASP A 123 -12.73 0.38 11.61
C ASP A 123 -11.86 -0.78 11.08
N LEU A 124 -11.12 -1.49 11.95
CA LEU A 124 -10.29 -2.66 11.61
C LEU A 124 -11.11 -3.95 11.46
#